data_AF-A0A3A8KIP0-F1
#
_entry.id   AF-A0A3A8KIP0-F1
#
_cell.length_a   1.000
_cell.length_b   1.000
_cell.length_c   1.000
_cell.angle_alpha   90.00
_cell.angle_beta   90.00
_cell.angle_gamma   90.00
#
_symmetry.space_group_name_H-M   'P 1'
#
loop_
_entity.id
_entity.type
_entity.pdbx_description
1 polymer ?
#
loop_
_entity_poly.entity_id
_entity_poly.type
_entity_poly.pdbx_seq_one_letter_code
_entity_poly.pdbx_strand_id
1 'polypeptide(L)' 'MAVGLLAGCGGAEEMDATVSPEEQGQVEQGVTHWECVNDCDSKWFYCVYGGGGTPRPTCDSYKAFCISQCPP' A
#
# COMPACT_ATOMS: atom_id res chain seq x y z
N MET A 1 -44.64 -5.13 -8.59
CA MET A 1 -44.72 -4.32 -7.36
C MET A 1 -43.59 -4.74 -6.44
N ALA A 2 -42.97 -3.78 -5.76
CA ALA A 2 -41.86 -3.92 -4.81
C ALA A 2 -42.27 -4.78 -3.57
N VAL A 3 -41.42 -5.23 -2.64
CA VAL A 3 -40.21 -4.66 -1.99
C VAL A 3 -39.45 -5.79 -1.25
N GLY A 4 -38.11 -5.72 -1.30
CA GLY A 4 -37.20 -5.99 -0.16
C GLY A 4 -36.96 -7.45 0.25
N LEU A 5 -35.91 -7.81 1.00
CA LEU A 5 -34.74 -7.12 1.55
C LEU A 5 -33.96 -8.22 2.31
N LEU A 6 -32.62 -8.12 2.33
CA LEU A 6 -31.67 -8.78 3.26
C LEU A 6 -31.38 -10.28 2.99
N ALA A 7 -30.18 -10.62 2.51
CA ALA A 7 -28.87 -10.66 3.20
C ALA A 7 -28.57 -12.04 3.80
N GLY A 8 -27.37 -12.53 3.51
CA GLY A 8 -26.80 -13.77 4.04
C GLY A 8 -25.93 -14.42 2.97
N CYS A 9 -24.65 -14.01 2.86
CA CYS A 9 -23.52 -14.69 3.49
C CYS A 9 -23.40 -16.15 3.07
N GLY A 10 -22.51 -16.40 2.10
CA GLY A 10 -22.08 -17.74 1.73
C GLY A 10 -22.67 -18.19 0.41
N GLY A 11 -21.90 -18.02 -0.65
CA GLY A 11 -22.22 -18.56 -1.95
C GLY A 11 -21.05 -18.27 -2.86
N ALA A 12 -20.37 -19.32 -3.28
CA ALA A 12 -19.40 -19.26 -4.36
C ALA A 12 -20.12 -18.67 -5.58
N GLU A 13 -19.82 -17.42 -5.89
CA GLU A 13 -20.15 -16.82 -7.17
C GLU A 13 -18.83 -16.78 -7.90
N GLU A 14 -18.75 -17.62 -8.92
CA GLU A 14 -17.62 -17.72 -9.83
C GLU A 14 -17.22 -16.32 -10.29
N MET A 15 -16.17 -15.77 -9.68
CA MET A 15 -15.52 -14.57 -10.18
C MET A 15 -14.73 -14.98 -11.42
N ASP A 16 -15.44 -15.13 -12.53
CA ASP A 16 -14.87 -14.86 -13.84
C ASP A 16 -14.56 -13.36 -13.87
N ALA A 17 -13.41 -13.02 -13.30
CA ALA A 17 -12.73 -11.77 -13.52
C ALA A 17 -11.30 -12.18 -13.84
N THR A 18 -11.12 -12.63 -15.07
CA THR A 18 -9.83 -12.67 -15.74
C THR A 18 -9.22 -11.29 -15.57
N VAL A 19 -8.44 -11.07 -14.49
CA VAL A 19 -7.70 -9.83 -14.30
C VAL A 19 -6.82 -9.74 -15.54
N SER A 20 -7.11 -8.78 -16.43
CA SER A 20 -6.35 -8.67 -17.67
C SER A 20 -4.87 -8.53 -17.30
N PRO A 21 -3.93 -9.08 -18.09
CA PRO A 21 -2.50 -8.98 -17.77
C PRO A 21 -2.03 -7.54 -17.53
N GLU A 22 -2.70 -6.55 -18.11
CA GLU A 22 -2.52 -5.11 -17.80
C GLU A 22 -2.94 -4.72 -16.39
N GLU A 23 -4.07 -5.22 -15.88
CA GLU A 23 -4.52 -4.97 -14.51
C GLU A 23 -3.64 -5.71 -13.49
N GLN A 24 -3.14 -6.91 -13.81
CA GLN A 24 -2.17 -7.61 -12.95
C GLN A 24 -0.86 -6.83 -12.87
N GLY A 25 -0.34 -6.32 -13.99
CA GLY A 25 0.85 -5.49 -14.00
C GLY A 25 0.70 -4.19 -13.21
N GLN A 26 -0.48 -3.56 -13.23
CA GLN A 26 -0.76 -2.38 -12.41
C GLN A 26 -0.92 -2.71 -10.92
N VAL A 27 -1.50 -3.86 -10.58
CA VAL A 27 -1.58 -4.33 -9.19
C VAL A 27 -0.19 -4.69 -8.67
N GLU A 28 0.63 -5.39 -9.45
CA GLU A 28 2.02 -5.73 -9.08
C GLU A 28 2.89 -4.48 -8.93
N GLN A 29 2.75 -3.48 -9.82
CA GLN A 29 3.43 -2.19 -9.67
C GLN A 29 2.95 -1.43 -8.43
N GLY A 30 1.64 -1.39 -8.19
CA GLY A 30 1.07 -0.80 -6.97
C GLY A 30 1.54 -1.48 -5.69
N VAL A 31 1.70 -2.81 -5.69
CA VAL A 31 2.24 -3.59 -4.56
C VAL A 31 3.72 -3.29 -4.36
N THR A 32 4.52 -3.25 -5.42
CA THR A 32 5.97 -2.96 -5.30
C THR A 32 6.22 -1.52 -4.85
N HIS A 33 5.42 -0.56 -5.32
CA HIS A 33 5.45 0.82 -4.82
C HIS A 33 5.09 0.86 -3.33
N TRP A 34 3.98 0.23 -2.94
CA TRP A 34 3.50 0.24 -1.55
C TRP A 34 4.52 -0.39 -0.59
N GLU A 35 5.10 -1.53 -0.96
CA GLU A 35 6.17 -2.20 -0.21
C GLU A 35 7.37 -1.28 -0.01
N CYS A 36 7.78 -0.55 -1.06
CA CYS A 36 8.88 0.41 -0.97
C CYS A 36 8.55 1.58 -0.04
N VAL A 37 7.36 2.17 -0.14
CA VAL A 37 6.91 3.24 0.75
C VAL A 37 6.86 2.78 2.21
N ASN A 38 6.43 1.53 2.45
CA ASN A 38 6.37 0.94 3.78
C ASN A 38 7.77 0.70 4.39
N ASP A 39 8.76 0.29 3.59
CA ASP A 39 10.18 0.23 4.02
C ASP A 39 10.71 1.62 4.40
N CYS A 40 10.41 2.63 3.57
CA CYS A 40 10.78 4.02 3.86
C CYS A 40 10.13 4.54 5.15
N ASP A 41 8.88 4.17 5.43
CA ASP A 41 8.18 4.53 6.68
C ASP A 41 8.82 3.85 7.90
N SER A 42 9.16 2.56 7.78
CA SER A 42 9.84 1.81 8.85
C SER A 42 11.19 2.42 9.22
N LYS A 43 11.99 2.84 8.21
CA LYS A 43 13.26 3.55 8.42
C LYS A 43 13.05 4.92 9.05
N TRP A 44 12.03 5.66 8.63
CA TRP A 44 11.66 6.92 9.26
C TRP A 44 11.27 6.74 10.73
N PHE A 45 10.48 5.71 11.04
CA PHE A 45 10.08 5.40 12.41
C PHE A 45 11.30 5.09 13.28
N TYR A 46 12.24 4.29 12.77
CA TYR A 46 13.51 4.04 13.45
C TYR A 46 14.35 5.32 13.61
N CYS A 47 14.36 6.21 12.61
CA CYS A 47 15.06 7.49 12.70
C CYS A 47 14.50 8.39 13.82
N VAL A 48 13.16 8.46 13.94
CA VAL A 48 12.49 9.31 14.92
C VAL A 48 12.55 8.72 16.33
N TYR A 49 12.37 7.41 16.48
CA TYR A 49 12.18 6.76 17.78
C TYR A 49 13.34 5.84 18.20
N GLY A 50 14.26 5.49 17.32
CA GLY A 50 15.37 4.55 17.57
C GLY A 50 16.52 5.11 18.42
N GLY A 51 16.37 6.28 19.03
CA GLY A 51 17.30 6.79 20.05
C GLY A 51 18.58 7.47 19.52
N GLY A 52 18.69 7.72 18.20
CA GLY A 52 19.88 8.29 17.55
C GLY A 52 20.02 9.82 17.63
N GLY A 53 19.12 10.53 18.31
CA GLY A 53 19.15 12.00 18.43
C GLY A 53 18.98 12.75 17.10
N THR A 54 18.60 12.06 16.03
CA THR A 54 18.37 12.68 14.72
C THR A 54 17.14 13.60 14.80
N PRO A 55 17.25 14.87 14.36
CA PRO A 55 16.11 15.77 14.34
C PRO A 55 15.00 15.19 13.45
N ARG A 56 13.75 15.23 13.94
CA ARG A 56 12.58 14.84 13.14
C ARG A 56 12.55 15.42 11.71
N PRO A 57 12.84 16.72 11.46
CA PRO A 57 12.86 17.25 10.09
C PRO A 57 13.92 16.59 9.19
N THR A 58 15.02 16.14 9.76
CA THR A 58 16.05 15.37 9.03
C THR A 58 15.51 13.99 8.66
N CYS A 59 14.82 13.30 9.58
CA CYS A 59 14.14 12.04 9.28
C CYS A 59 13.08 12.20 8.20
N ASP A 60 12.23 13.23 8.28
CA ASP A 60 11.20 13.53 7.28
C ASP A 60 11.80 13.74 5.88
N SER A 61 12.92 14.46 5.79
CA SER A 61 13.64 14.67 4.53
C SER A 61 14.19 13.36 3.95
N TYR A 62 14.74 12.49 4.79
CA TYR A 62 15.21 11.17 4.37
C TYR A 62 14.07 10.27 3.89
N LYS A 63 12.90 10.33 4.55
CA LYS A 63 11.69 9.61 4.10
C LYS A 63 11.23 10.07 2.73
N ALA A 64 11.13 11.39 2.52
CA ALA A 64 10.71 11.95 1.25
C ALA A 64 11.68 11.56 0.11
N PHE A 65 12.99 11.60 0.39
CA PHE A 65 14.00 11.13 -0.56
C PHE A 65 13.85 9.63 -0.85
N CYS A 66 13.68 8.80 0.18
CA CYS A 66 13.47 7.36 0.03
C CYS A 66 12.25 7.04 -0.87
N ILE A 67 11.11 7.71 -0.63
CA ILE A 67 9.89 7.54 -1.43
C ILE A 67 10.10 7.99 -2.88
N SER A 68 10.89 9.05 -3.12
CA SER A 68 11.18 9.51 -4.49
C SER A 68 12.01 8.50 -5.31
N GLN A 69 12.65 7.55 -4.65
CA GLN A 69 13.40 6.46 -5.27
C GLN A 69 12.56 5.19 -5.45
N CYS A 70 11.32 5.17 -4.95
CA CYS A 70 10.43 4.03 -5.14
C CYS A 70 9.99 3.89 -6.60
N PRO A 71 9.85 2.66 -7.10
CA PRO A 71 9.31 2.44 -8.44
C PRO A 71 7.87 2.98 -8.52
N PRO A 72 7.47 3.54 -9.68
CA PRO A 72 6.12 4.02 -9.88
C PRO A 72 5.09 2.89 -9.73
#